data_AF-A0A645GSK7-F1
#
_entry.id   AF-A0A645GSK7-F1
#
_cell.length_a   1.000
_cell.length_b   1.000
_cell.length_c   1.000
_cell.angle_alpha   90.00
_cell.angle_beta   90.00
_cell.angle_gamma   90.00
#
_symmetry.space_group_name_H-M   'P 1'
#
loop_
_entity.id
_entity.type
_entity.pdbx_description
1 polymer ?
#
loop_
_entity_poly.entity_id
_entity_poly.type
_entity_poly.pdbx_seq_one_letter_code
_entity_poly.pdbx_strand_id
1 'polypeptide(L)'
;MNRAYVSAVLAWWWSEIENEPSWAINILRQARASFGKPDSRYVSVTIDPKKLQRAVLHKVMCSFLYGLEFRKILTSEQLAPYRAIVQGVFAPAPPEKTPERRAEDPAVFLELMKTFTAQHLEKIIGPNSAFVKADKPLAAWRRISGEDYLIFAEKSWAKEYAKVARAAKVIECSLFKRENWLVDIQRDLGKSGVIKVAANGYRYRYDLYGDGTRDTTYVVAIPSKLLRN
;
A
#
# COMPACT_ATOMS: atom_id res chain seq x y z
N MET A 1 14.00 38.94 12.41
CA MET A 1 12.68 39.63 12.35
C MET A 1 12.32 40.07 13.77
N ASN A 2 12.15 41.37 14.01
CA ASN A 2 11.92 41.91 15.35
C ASN A 2 10.50 41.54 15.83
N ARG A 3 10.35 40.94 17.03
CA ARG A 3 9.05 40.54 17.59
C ARG A 3 8.05 41.70 17.61
N ALA A 4 8.53 42.92 17.87
CA ALA A 4 7.70 44.13 17.87
C ALA A 4 7.04 44.40 16.51
N TYR A 5 7.73 44.12 15.41
CA TYR A 5 7.21 44.30 14.05
C TYR A 5 6.08 43.29 13.75
N VAL A 6 6.26 42.02 14.14
CA VAL A 6 5.23 40.98 13.96
C VAL A 6 3.97 41.33 14.75
N SER A 7 4.14 41.74 16.01
CA SER A 7 3.02 42.17 16.86
C SER A 7 2.29 43.38 16.28
N ALA A 8 3.01 44.35 15.72
CA ALA A 8 2.40 45.53 15.09
C ALA A 8 1.57 45.16 13.86
N VAL A 9 2.07 44.29 12.98
CA VAL A 9 1.34 43.84 11.78
C VAL A 9 0.09 43.05 12.15
N LEU A 10 0.17 42.19 13.17
CA LEU A 10 -1.00 41.43 13.65
C LEU A 10 -2.04 42.34 14.31
N ALA A 11 -1.61 43.28 15.15
CA ALA A 11 -2.49 44.25 15.79
C ALA A 11 -3.19 45.14 14.76
N TRP A 12 -2.44 45.61 13.75
CA TRP A 12 -3.01 46.34 12.62
C TRP A 12 -4.06 45.49 11.90
N TRP A 13 -3.72 44.27 11.47
CA TRP A 13 -4.67 43.42 10.76
C TRP A 13 -5.94 43.15 11.58
N TRP A 14 -5.79 42.93 12.90
CA TRP A 14 -6.94 42.74 13.78
C TRP A 14 -7.82 44.00 13.86
N SER A 15 -7.22 45.19 13.92
CA SER A 15 -7.95 46.46 13.98
C SER A 15 -8.72 46.78 12.69
N GLU A 16 -8.34 46.16 11.57
CA GLU A 16 -9.00 46.32 10.27
C GLU A 16 -10.28 45.49 10.15
N ILE A 17 -10.56 44.62 11.12
CA ILE A 17 -11.79 43.82 11.15
C ILE A 17 -12.93 44.70 11.67
N GLU A 18 -13.68 45.32 10.75
CA GLU A 18 -14.78 46.24 11.07
C GLU A 18 -15.89 45.63 11.93
N ASN A 19 -16.20 44.34 11.74
CA ASN A 19 -17.20 43.60 12.51
C ASN A 19 -16.67 42.22 12.92
N GLU A 20 -15.97 42.20 14.05
CA GLU A 20 -15.38 40.97 14.62
C GLU A 20 -16.41 39.83 14.80
N PRO A 21 -17.61 40.05 15.37
CA PRO A 21 -18.62 38.99 15.50
C PRO A 21 -18.98 38.34 14.17
N SER A 22 -19.21 39.15 13.13
CA SER A 22 -19.60 38.66 11.80
C SER A 22 -18.44 37.95 11.10
N TRP A 23 -17.22 38.46 11.26
CA TRP A 23 -16.00 37.79 10.80
C TRP A 23 -15.83 36.42 11.48
N ALA A 24 -15.93 36.34 12.80
CA ALA A 24 -15.78 35.10 13.56
C ALA A 24 -16.83 34.05 13.16
N ILE A 25 -18.10 34.45 12.97
CA ILE A 25 -19.17 33.58 12.48
C ILE A 25 -18.83 33.05 11.08
N ASN A 26 -18.31 33.90 10.19
CA ASN A 26 -17.93 33.48 8.84
C ASN A 26 -16.76 32.48 8.86
N ILE A 27 -15.74 32.73 9.68
CA ILE A 27 -14.61 31.80 9.89
C ILE A 27 -15.12 30.44 10.38
N LEU A 28 -15.98 30.42 11.40
CA LEU A 28 -16.56 29.19 11.93
C LEU A 28 -17.40 28.45 10.87
N ARG A 29 -18.19 29.17 10.08
CA ARG A 29 -18.99 28.59 8.99
C ARG A 29 -18.09 27.93 7.94
N GLN A 30 -17.03 28.61 7.50
CA GLN A 30 -16.09 28.07 6.51
C GLN A 30 -15.29 26.89 7.05
N ALA A 31 -14.89 26.92 8.33
CA ALA A 31 -14.19 25.81 8.97
C ALA A 31 -15.10 24.57 9.11
N ARG A 32 -16.39 24.74 9.44
CA ARG A 32 -17.35 23.62 9.46
C ARG A 32 -17.61 23.06 8.05
N ALA A 33 -17.72 23.93 7.05
CA ALA A 33 -17.94 23.51 5.67
C ALA A 33 -16.79 22.65 5.10
N SER A 34 -15.55 22.78 5.59
CA SER A 34 -14.42 21.98 5.11
C SER A 34 -14.48 20.49 5.49
N PHE A 35 -15.38 20.09 6.39
CA PHE A 35 -15.58 18.68 6.74
C PHE A 35 -16.50 17.93 5.76
N GLY A 36 -17.05 18.64 4.76
CA GLY A 36 -18.00 18.07 3.81
C GLY A 36 -19.40 17.92 4.39
N LYS A 37 -20.32 17.38 3.59
CA LYS A 37 -21.68 17.11 4.03
C LYS A 37 -21.73 15.78 4.79
N PRO A 38 -22.45 15.71 5.92
CA PRO A 38 -22.81 14.45 6.55
C PRO A 38 -23.43 13.47 5.55
N ASP A 39 -23.04 12.19 5.64
CA ASP A 39 -23.74 11.12 4.92
C ASP A 39 -25.16 10.99 5.52
N SER A 40 -26.17 10.91 4.66
CA SER A 40 -27.59 10.90 5.03
C SER A 40 -27.98 9.70 5.90
N ARG A 41 -27.13 8.68 6.00
CA ARG A 41 -27.33 7.51 6.86
C ARG A 41 -27.05 7.77 8.34
N TYR A 42 -26.39 8.87 8.70
CA TYR A 42 -26.09 9.19 10.10
C TYR A 42 -27.14 10.13 10.72
N VAL A 43 -27.66 9.76 11.90
CA VAL A 43 -28.66 10.54 12.65
C VAL A 43 -28.06 11.80 13.30
N SER A 44 -26.78 11.75 13.67
CA SER A 44 -26.04 12.92 14.15
C SER A 44 -24.56 12.82 13.78
N VAL A 45 -23.93 13.96 13.54
CA VAL A 45 -22.49 14.07 13.27
C VAL A 45 -21.88 15.05 14.24
N THR A 46 -20.91 14.57 15.00
CA THR A 46 -20.10 15.40 15.89
C THR A 46 -18.72 15.58 15.26
N ILE A 47 -18.34 16.83 15.01
CA ILE A 47 -17.00 17.14 14.50
C ILE A 47 -16.01 17.03 15.66
N ASP A 48 -14.90 16.32 15.44
CA ASP A 48 -13.78 16.26 16.38
C ASP A 48 -13.33 17.69 16.77
N PRO A 49 -13.39 18.08 18.05
CA PRO A 49 -13.05 19.43 18.50
C PRO A 49 -11.64 19.86 18.12
N LYS A 50 -10.66 18.94 18.12
CA LYS A 50 -9.26 19.25 17.74
C LYS A 50 -9.15 19.52 16.26
N LYS A 51 -9.86 18.74 15.43
CA LYS A 51 -9.90 18.97 13.97
C LYS A 51 -10.61 20.28 13.64
N LEU A 52 -11.71 20.58 14.33
CA LEU A 52 -12.43 21.85 14.17
C LEU A 52 -11.53 23.03 14.53
N GLN A 53 -10.84 22.99 15.67
CA GLN A 53 -9.88 24.01 16.07
C GLN A 53 -8.80 24.23 15.00
N ARG A 54 -8.23 23.14 14.46
CA ARG A 54 -7.22 23.23 13.38
C ARG A 54 -7.80 23.87 12.11
N ALA A 55 -9.03 23.54 11.73
CA ALA A 55 -9.72 24.14 10.60
C ALA A 55 -10.02 25.64 10.82
N VAL A 56 -10.38 26.04 12.05
CA VAL A 56 -10.56 27.45 12.41
C VAL A 56 -9.23 28.20 12.27
N LEU A 57 -8.14 27.68 12.84
CA LEU A 57 -6.81 28.28 12.71
C LEU A 57 -6.38 28.42 11.24
N HIS A 58 -6.66 27.42 10.40
CA HIS A 58 -6.44 27.51 8.96
C HIS A 58 -7.13 28.75 8.36
N LYS A 59 -8.43 28.91 8.65
CA LYS A 59 -9.24 30.01 8.09
C LYS A 59 -8.81 31.37 8.62
N VAL A 60 -8.41 31.47 9.88
CA VAL A 60 -7.84 32.69 10.47
C VAL A 60 -6.54 33.08 9.75
N MET A 61 -5.63 32.12 9.54
CA MET A 61 -4.38 32.38 8.82
C MET A 61 -4.62 32.78 7.36
N CYS A 62 -5.57 32.14 6.67
CA CYS A 62 -5.94 32.56 5.32
C CYS A 62 -6.55 33.97 5.29
N SER A 63 -7.36 34.33 6.29
CA SER A 63 -7.92 35.67 6.44
C SER A 63 -6.84 36.73 6.66
N PHE A 64 -5.79 36.40 7.41
CA PHE A 64 -4.62 37.25 7.61
C PHE A 64 -3.85 37.47 6.30
N LEU A 65 -3.52 36.39 5.58
CA LEU A 65 -2.82 36.49 4.30
C LEU A 65 -3.64 37.27 3.25
N TYR A 66 -4.97 37.09 3.24
CA TYR A 66 -5.87 37.89 2.40
C TYR A 66 -5.81 39.38 2.76
N GLY A 67 -5.79 39.73 4.05
CA GLY A 67 -5.66 41.11 4.50
C GLY A 67 -4.38 41.79 4.00
N LEU A 68 -3.24 41.07 4.03
CA LEU A 68 -1.96 41.57 3.52
C LEU A 68 -2.01 41.84 2.01
N GLU A 69 -2.67 40.98 1.24
CA GLU A 69 -2.85 41.14 -0.20
C GLU A 69 -3.81 42.29 -0.53
N PHE A 70 -4.96 42.31 0.12
CA PHE A 70 -6.01 43.31 -0.10
C PHE A 70 -5.51 44.73 0.15
N ARG A 71 -4.68 44.91 1.18
CA ARG A 71 -4.04 46.18 1.52
C ARG A 71 -2.74 46.43 0.75
N LYS A 72 -2.39 45.55 -0.19
CA LYS A 72 -1.21 45.64 -1.06
C LYS A 72 0.12 45.71 -0.30
N ILE A 73 0.17 45.16 0.91
CA ILE A 73 1.40 45.05 1.71
C ILE A 73 2.33 44.02 1.08
N LEU A 74 1.77 42.91 0.58
CA LEU A 74 2.48 41.89 -0.16
C LEU A 74 1.71 41.53 -1.44
N THR A 75 2.44 41.18 -2.50
CA THR A 75 1.84 40.67 -3.74
C THR A 75 1.44 39.21 -3.61
N SER A 76 0.58 38.74 -4.52
CA SER A 76 0.18 37.32 -4.56
C SER A 76 1.37 36.36 -4.69
N GLU A 77 2.39 36.75 -5.47
CA GLU A 77 3.61 35.97 -5.65
C GLU A 77 4.41 35.87 -4.35
N GLN A 78 4.56 36.98 -3.61
CA GLN A 78 5.23 36.98 -2.31
C GLN A 78 4.45 36.16 -1.27
N LEU A 79 3.13 36.07 -1.39
CA LEU A 79 2.26 35.32 -0.48
C LEU A 79 2.15 33.82 -0.80
N ALA A 80 2.42 33.42 -2.05
CA ALA A 80 2.36 32.03 -2.50
C ALA A 80 3.09 31.03 -1.58
N PRO A 81 4.35 31.24 -1.17
CA PRO A 81 5.05 30.32 -0.26
C PRO A 81 4.37 30.23 1.12
N TYR A 82 3.83 31.33 1.65
CA TYR A 82 3.13 31.34 2.93
C TYR A 82 1.79 30.60 2.85
N ARG A 83 1.04 30.76 1.75
CA ARG A 83 -0.18 29.98 1.48
C ARG A 83 0.13 28.49 1.42
N ALA A 84 1.23 28.09 0.78
CA ALA A 84 1.67 26.69 0.73
C ALA A 84 2.02 26.14 2.13
N ILE A 85 2.71 26.93 2.97
CA ILE A 85 3.01 26.55 4.36
C ILE A 85 1.71 26.39 5.17
N VAL A 86 0.81 27.37 5.09
CA VAL A 86 -0.48 27.33 5.80
C VAL A 86 -1.30 26.11 5.37
N GLN A 87 -1.36 25.83 4.07
CA GLN A 87 -2.02 24.63 3.54
C GLN A 87 -1.35 23.37 4.06
N GLY A 88 -0.02 23.24 3.97
CA GLY A 88 0.72 22.06 4.42
C GLY A 88 0.60 21.79 5.91
N VAL A 89 0.57 22.83 6.75
CA VAL A 89 0.37 22.69 8.18
C VAL A 89 -1.08 22.36 8.48
N PHE A 90 -2.05 23.18 8.07
CA PHE A 90 -3.40 23.05 8.60
C PHE A 90 -4.34 22.15 7.79
N ALA A 91 -4.04 21.92 6.51
CA ALA A 91 -4.81 21.07 5.61
C ALA A 91 -3.88 20.27 4.68
N PRO A 92 -2.99 19.42 5.24
CA PRO A 92 -2.07 18.62 4.43
C PRO A 92 -2.85 17.76 3.44
N ALA A 93 -2.31 17.62 2.23
CA ALA A 93 -2.85 16.67 1.28
C ALA A 93 -2.90 15.27 1.93
N PRO A 94 -3.98 14.48 1.71
CA PRO A 94 -3.98 13.09 2.11
C PRO A 94 -2.72 12.42 1.55
N PRO A 95 -2.06 11.52 2.31
CA PRO A 95 -0.96 10.75 1.76
C PRO A 95 -1.44 10.06 0.49
N GLU A 96 -0.59 10.01 -0.53
CA GLU A 96 -0.89 9.26 -1.74
C GLU A 96 -1.28 7.84 -1.35
N LYS A 97 -2.45 7.39 -1.81
CA LYS A 97 -2.85 6.00 -1.65
C LYS A 97 -1.95 5.17 -2.54
N THR A 98 -0.83 4.70 -2.00
CA THR A 98 -0.06 3.63 -2.63
C THR A 98 -1.03 2.46 -2.83
N PRO A 99 -1.15 1.90 -4.05
CA PRO A 99 -2.05 0.78 -4.28
C PRO A 99 -1.72 -0.35 -3.30
N GLU A 100 -2.77 -0.90 -2.67
CA GLU A 100 -2.64 -1.97 -1.70
C GLU A 100 -1.97 -3.18 -2.36
N ARG A 101 -0.78 -3.55 -1.88
CA ARG A 101 -0.02 -4.68 -2.42
C ARG A 101 -0.58 -5.97 -1.83
N ARG A 102 -1.11 -6.85 -2.67
CA ARG A 102 -1.78 -8.09 -2.22
C ARG A 102 -0.96 -9.32 -2.54
N ALA A 103 -1.06 -10.35 -1.70
CA ALA A 103 -0.31 -11.60 -1.88
C ALA A 103 -0.72 -12.40 -3.15
N GLU A 104 -1.93 -12.19 -3.67
CA GLU A 104 -2.38 -12.79 -4.94
C GLU A 104 -1.92 -12.03 -6.19
N ASP A 105 -1.35 -10.82 -6.05
CA ASP A 105 -0.84 -10.06 -7.18
C ASP A 105 0.37 -10.78 -7.80
N PRO A 106 0.37 -11.09 -9.11
CA PRO A 106 1.48 -11.79 -9.77
C PRO A 106 2.83 -11.09 -9.60
N ALA A 107 2.87 -9.75 -9.58
CA ALA A 107 4.11 -9.00 -9.42
C ALA A 107 4.66 -9.14 -7.99
N VAL A 108 3.77 -9.02 -6.99
CA VAL A 108 4.11 -9.22 -5.57
C VAL A 108 4.56 -10.66 -5.32
N PHE A 109 3.86 -11.64 -5.89
CA PHE A 109 4.24 -13.04 -5.84
C PHE A 109 5.67 -13.26 -6.36
N LEU A 110 5.99 -12.76 -7.56
CA LEU A 110 7.32 -12.93 -8.14
C LEU A 110 8.41 -12.25 -7.30
N GLU A 111 8.16 -11.06 -6.77
CA GLU A 111 9.11 -10.36 -5.88
C GLU A 111 9.42 -11.19 -4.62
N LEU A 112 8.38 -11.73 -3.97
CA LEU A 112 8.55 -12.58 -2.80
C LEU A 112 9.29 -13.87 -3.14
N MET A 113 8.96 -14.49 -4.28
CA MET A 113 9.61 -15.73 -4.71
C MET A 113 11.07 -15.52 -5.13
N LYS A 114 11.42 -14.39 -5.76
CA LYS A 114 12.81 -14.01 -6.04
C LYS A 114 13.61 -13.86 -4.75
N THR A 115 13.06 -13.13 -3.78
CA THR A 115 13.67 -12.90 -2.47
C THR A 115 13.86 -14.23 -1.72
N PHE A 116 12.82 -15.06 -1.69
CA PHE A 116 12.86 -16.39 -1.07
C PHE A 116 13.92 -17.28 -1.72
N THR A 117 13.98 -17.31 -3.05
CA THR A 117 14.94 -18.13 -3.81
C THR A 117 16.37 -17.72 -3.49
N ALA A 118 16.65 -16.41 -3.42
CA ALA A 118 17.96 -15.89 -3.06
C ALA A 118 18.37 -16.21 -1.61
N GLN A 119 17.41 -16.21 -0.68
CA GLN A 119 17.66 -16.47 0.75
C GLN A 119 17.80 -17.95 1.10
N HIS A 120 17.32 -18.86 0.25
CA HIS A 120 17.25 -20.29 0.54
C HIS A 120 17.92 -21.17 -0.52
N LEU A 121 18.95 -20.64 -1.21
CA LEU A 121 19.68 -21.37 -2.25
C LEU A 121 20.18 -22.74 -1.76
N GLU A 122 20.60 -22.84 -0.50
CA GLU A 122 21.09 -24.07 0.13
C GLU A 122 20.02 -25.16 0.30
N LYS A 123 18.74 -24.80 0.24
CA LYS A 123 17.60 -25.72 0.34
C LYS A 123 16.91 -25.98 -1.00
N ILE A 124 17.49 -25.46 -2.08
CA ILE A 124 16.99 -25.67 -3.44
C ILE A 124 17.87 -26.71 -4.12
N ILE A 125 17.24 -27.83 -4.48
CA ILE A 125 17.93 -28.97 -5.08
C ILE A 125 18.23 -28.67 -6.56
N GLY A 126 19.44 -29.06 -6.99
CA GLY A 126 19.89 -28.91 -8.37
C GLY A 126 19.09 -29.76 -9.39
N PRO A 127 19.25 -29.47 -10.69
CA PRO A 127 18.44 -30.04 -11.77
C PRO A 127 18.43 -31.57 -11.85
N ASN A 128 19.56 -32.20 -11.52
CA ASN A 128 19.75 -33.65 -11.65
C ASN A 128 19.85 -34.38 -10.29
N SER A 129 19.68 -33.65 -9.19
CA SER A 129 19.78 -34.20 -7.84
C SER A 129 18.42 -34.70 -7.35
N ALA A 130 18.40 -35.84 -6.66
CA ALA A 130 17.16 -36.40 -6.11
C ALA A 130 16.53 -35.46 -5.07
N PHE A 131 15.20 -35.35 -5.09
CA PHE A 131 14.45 -34.58 -4.10
C PHE A 131 14.04 -35.50 -2.95
N VAL A 132 14.90 -35.61 -1.94
CA VAL A 132 14.70 -36.54 -0.81
C VAL A 132 14.03 -35.81 0.34
N LYS A 133 12.83 -36.27 0.75
CA LYS A 133 12.03 -35.62 1.80
C LYS A 133 12.74 -35.56 3.17
N ALA A 134 13.60 -36.54 3.47
CA ALA A 134 14.36 -36.61 4.72
C ALA A 134 15.31 -35.41 4.91
N ASP A 135 15.86 -34.89 3.81
CA ASP A 135 16.79 -33.75 3.82
C ASP A 135 16.06 -32.40 3.94
N LYS A 136 14.72 -32.44 4.02
CA LYS A 136 13.83 -31.27 4.11
C LYS A 136 14.12 -30.19 3.05
N PRO A 137 14.32 -30.54 1.76
CA PRO A 137 14.46 -29.55 0.71
C PRO A 137 13.17 -28.74 0.53
N LEU A 138 13.30 -27.48 0.11
CA LEU A 138 12.17 -26.58 -0.08
C LEU A 138 11.66 -26.59 -1.53
N ALA A 139 12.57 -26.70 -2.50
CA ALA A 139 12.25 -26.74 -3.92
C ALA A 139 13.33 -27.48 -4.71
N ALA A 140 13.06 -27.74 -5.99
CA ALA A 140 14.02 -28.29 -6.93
C ALA A 140 13.96 -27.58 -8.27
N TRP A 141 15.12 -27.33 -8.88
CA TRP A 141 15.18 -26.99 -10.30
C TRP A 141 14.87 -28.24 -11.12
N ARG A 142 13.99 -28.12 -12.12
CA ARG A 142 13.66 -29.24 -13.02
C ARG A 142 13.37 -28.71 -14.41
N ARG A 143 13.77 -29.50 -15.41
CA ARG A 143 13.41 -29.25 -16.80
C ARG A 143 12.14 -30.01 -17.16
N ILE A 144 11.12 -29.29 -17.60
CA ILE A 144 9.83 -29.86 -18.02
C ILE A 144 9.52 -29.38 -19.43
N SER A 145 9.32 -30.31 -20.36
CA SER A 145 8.97 -30.00 -21.75
C SER A 145 9.90 -28.96 -22.40
N GLY A 146 11.20 -29.04 -22.10
CA GLY A 146 12.21 -28.15 -22.66
C GLY A 146 12.48 -26.85 -21.89
N GLU A 147 11.63 -26.47 -20.93
CA GLU A 147 11.79 -25.27 -20.10
C GLU A 147 12.21 -25.59 -18.66
N ASP A 148 12.99 -24.70 -18.03
CA ASP A 148 13.44 -24.85 -16.65
C ASP A 148 12.46 -24.18 -15.67
N TYR A 149 12.09 -24.91 -14.62
CA TYR A 149 11.17 -24.48 -13.56
C TYR A 149 11.79 -24.66 -12.19
N LEU A 150 11.43 -23.77 -11.25
CA LEU A 150 11.56 -24.02 -9.82
C LEU A 150 10.29 -24.70 -9.34
N ILE A 151 10.42 -25.94 -8.84
CA ILE A 151 9.28 -26.77 -8.44
C ILE A 151 9.25 -26.93 -6.94
N PHE A 152 8.08 -26.69 -6.37
CA PHE A 152 7.79 -26.92 -4.96
C PHE A 152 6.70 -27.97 -4.80
N ALA A 153 6.80 -28.80 -3.76
CA ALA A 153 5.64 -29.53 -3.28
C ALA A 153 4.58 -28.51 -2.79
N GLU A 154 3.32 -28.66 -3.24
CA GLU A 154 2.27 -27.65 -3.05
C GLU A 154 2.06 -27.27 -1.58
N LYS A 155 2.00 -28.27 -0.68
CA LYS A 155 1.83 -28.04 0.77
C LYS A 155 3.01 -27.28 1.40
N SER A 156 4.23 -27.60 0.96
CA SER A 156 5.44 -26.94 1.45
C SER A 156 5.50 -25.50 0.95
N TRP A 157 5.22 -25.29 -0.33
CA TRP A 157 5.10 -23.95 -0.91
C TRP A 157 4.07 -23.09 -0.19
N ALA A 158 2.87 -23.63 0.03
CA ALA A 158 1.79 -22.89 0.67
C ALA A 158 2.18 -22.36 2.05
N LYS A 159 2.90 -23.18 2.84
CA LYS A 159 3.40 -22.81 4.16
C LYS A 159 4.46 -21.71 4.08
N GLU A 160 5.47 -21.89 3.23
CA GLU A 160 6.58 -20.94 3.14
C GLU A 160 6.15 -19.63 2.48
N TYR A 161 5.33 -19.67 1.44
CA TYR A 161 4.81 -18.47 0.78
C TYR A 161 3.99 -17.61 1.74
N ALA A 162 3.05 -18.23 2.48
CA ALA A 162 2.27 -17.51 3.48
C ALA A 162 3.13 -16.95 4.61
N LYS A 163 4.23 -17.62 4.96
CA LYS A 163 5.19 -17.13 5.95
C LYS A 163 5.95 -15.90 5.45
N VAL A 164 6.48 -15.95 4.22
CA VAL A 164 7.22 -14.84 3.59
C VAL A 164 6.32 -13.63 3.39
N ALA A 165 5.11 -13.83 2.85
CA ALA A 165 4.15 -12.76 2.64
C ALA A 165 3.76 -12.06 3.96
N ARG A 166 3.51 -12.82 5.04
CA ARG A 166 3.19 -12.24 6.36
C ARG A 166 4.38 -11.52 7.01
N ALA A 167 5.61 -11.95 6.73
CA ALA A 167 6.80 -11.26 7.22
C ALA A 167 6.98 -9.88 6.57
N ALA A 168 6.53 -9.73 5.32
CA ALA A 168 6.47 -8.46 4.62
C ALA A 168 5.26 -7.64 5.10
N LYS A 169 5.44 -6.84 6.16
CA LYS A 169 4.40 -6.04 6.84
C LYS A 169 3.57 -5.09 5.94
N VAL A 170 3.99 -4.89 4.69
CA VAL A 170 3.34 -4.01 3.70
C VAL A 170 2.41 -4.77 2.75
N ILE A 171 2.28 -6.10 2.90
CA ILE A 171 1.48 -6.96 2.00
C ILE A 171 0.18 -7.37 2.68
N GLU A 172 -0.93 -7.14 1.99
CA GLU A 172 -2.27 -7.62 2.35
C GLU A 172 -2.30 -9.15 2.24
N CYS A 173 -2.74 -9.81 3.32
CA CYS A 173 -2.64 -11.27 3.51
C CYS A 173 -3.99 -11.92 3.84
N SER A 174 -5.12 -11.23 3.63
CA SER A 174 -6.48 -11.72 3.93
C SER A 174 -6.82 -12.98 3.16
N LEU A 175 -6.25 -13.15 1.96
CA LEU A 175 -6.36 -14.35 1.14
C LEU A 175 -6.12 -15.63 1.94
N PHE A 176 -5.07 -15.68 2.78
CA PHE A 176 -4.70 -16.88 3.52
C PHE A 176 -5.69 -17.29 4.62
N LYS A 177 -6.72 -16.47 4.90
CA LYS A 177 -7.81 -16.81 5.83
C LYS A 177 -8.96 -17.54 5.15
N ARG A 178 -9.02 -17.56 3.81
CA ARG A 178 -10.08 -18.24 3.05
C ARG A 178 -9.80 -19.74 3.02
N GLU A 179 -10.84 -20.56 3.10
CA GLU A 179 -10.70 -22.03 3.16
C GLU A 179 -10.01 -22.61 1.91
N ASN A 180 -10.37 -22.12 0.72
CA ASN A 180 -9.87 -22.61 -0.56
C ASN A 180 -8.77 -21.74 -1.20
N TRP A 181 -8.10 -20.90 -0.40
CA TRP A 181 -7.15 -19.90 -0.89
C TRP A 181 -6.05 -20.50 -1.78
N LEU A 182 -5.60 -21.72 -1.49
CA LEU A 182 -4.54 -22.41 -2.20
C LEU A 182 -4.92 -22.73 -3.66
N VAL A 183 -6.19 -23.03 -3.90
CA VAL A 183 -6.72 -23.27 -5.25
C VAL A 183 -6.93 -21.94 -5.96
N ASP A 184 -7.47 -20.95 -5.25
CA ASP A 184 -7.74 -19.61 -5.80
C ASP A 184 -6.45 -18.93 -6.27
N ILE A 185 -5.42 -18.92 -5.44
CA ILE A 185 -4.14 -18.29 -5.79
C ILE A 185 -3.47 -18.99 -6.97
N GLN A 186 -3.48 -20.32 -7.04
CA GLN A 186 -2.89 -21.05 -8.17
C GLN A 186 -3.67 -20.82 -9.46
N ARG A 187 -5.00 -20.68 -9.39
CA ARG A 187 -5.81 -20.27 -10.53
C ARG A 187 -5.40 -18.88 -11.03
N ASP A 188 -5.27 -17.91 -10.14
CA ASP A 188 -5.05 -16.52 -10.53
C ASP A 188 -3.59 -16.29 -10.99
N LEU A 189 -2.62 -16.90 -10.31
CA LEU A 189 -1.21 -16.94 -10.74
C LEU A 189 -1.02 -17.75 -12.04
N GLY A 190 -1.79 -18.83 -12.21
CA GLY A 190 -1.78 -19.63 -13.43
C GLY A 190 -2.29 -18.85 -14.65
N LYS A 191 -3.40 -18.10 -14.49
CA LYS A 191 -3.95 -17.22 -15.53
C LYS A 191 -2.98 -16.11 -15.95
N SER A 192 -2.19 -15.59 -15.02
CA SER A 192 -1.16 -14.58 -15.31
C SER A 192 0.13 -15.18 -15.88
N GLY A 193 0.25 -16.51 -15.95
CA GLY A 193 1.40 -17.20 -16.53
C GLY A 193 2.65 -17.20 -15.64
N VAL A 194 2.54 -16.78 -14.38
CA VAL A 194 3.67 -16.76 -13.44
C VAL A 194 3.93 -18.13 -12.80
N ILE A 195 3.00 -19.07 -12.93
CA ILE A 195 3.19 -20.50 -12.63
C ILE A 195 2.67 -21.36 -13.78
N LYS A 196 3.21 -22.57 -13.92
CA LYS A 196 2.73 -23.57 -14.87
C LYS A 196 1.39 -24.13 -14.42
N VAL A 197 0.44 -24.22 -15.35
CA VAL A 197 -0.86 -24.88 -15.15
C VAL A 197 -0.92 -26.23 -15.86
N ALA A 198 -1.84 -27.10 -15.43
CA ALA A 198 -2.13 -28.34 -16.14
C ALA A 198 -2.95 -28.07 -17.42
N ALA A 199 -2.98 -29.04 -18.33
CA ALA A 199 -3.82 -28.96 -19.53
C ALA A 199 -5.31 -28.86 -19.17
N ASN A 200 -5.74 -29.58 -18.13
CA ASN A 200 -7.10 -29.55 -17.60
C ASN A 200 -7.08 -29.09 -16.14
N GLY A 201 -7.39 -27.81 -15.90
CA GLY A 201 -7.44 -27.20 -14.57
C GLY A 201 -6.21 -26.38 -14.20
N TYR A 202 -6.19 -25.87 -12.97
CA TYR A 202 -5.21 -24.86 -12.54
C TYR A 202 -4.06 -25.41 -11.68
N ARG A 203 -4.18 -26.65 -11.18
CA ARG A 203 -3.19 -27.28 -10.31
C ARG A 203 -2.32 -28.22 -11.12
N TYR A 204 -1.01 -28.08 -10.98
CA TYR A 204 -0.06 -28.88 -11.75
C TYR A 204 0.41 -30.10 -10.96
N ARG A 205 0.62 -31.22 -11.66
CA ARG A 205 1.10 -32.48 -11.10
C ARG A 205 2.43 -32.85 -11.71
N TYR A 206 3.36 -33.28 -10.87
CA TYR A 206 4.71 -33.65 -11.27
C TYR A 206 5.29 -34.69 -10.31
N ASP A 207 6.05 -35.64 -10.84
CA ASP A 207 6.79 -36.61 -10.03
C ASP A 207 8.05 -35.97 -9.44
N LEU A 208 7.86 -35.17 -8.39
CA LEU A 208 8.95 -34.44 -7.75
C LEU A 208 9.93 -35.39 -7.05
N TYR A 209 9.43 -36.49 -6.50
CA TYR A 209 10.19 -37.46 -5.70
C TYR A 209 10.86 -38.53 -6.55
N GLY A 210 10.42 -38.75 -7.80
CA GLY A 210 10.98 -39.75 -8.70
C GLY A 210 10.55 -41.18 -8.35
N ASP A 211 9.43 -41.32 -7.64
CA ASP A 211 8.89 -42.59 -7.14
C ASP A 211 7.60 -43.00 -7.88
N GLY A 212 7.28 -42.34 -8.99
CA GLY A 212 6.08 -42.62 -9.79
C GLY A 212 4.80 -41.97 -9.23
N THR A 213 4.89 -41.12 -8.19
CA THR A 213 3.72 -40.51 -7.54
C THR A 213 3.17 -39.27 -8.25
N ARG A 214 3.41 -39.13 -9.57
CA ARG A 214 2.93 -38.01 -10.39
C ARG A 214 1.44 -37.74 -10.19
N ASP A 215 0.62 -38.78 -10.21
CA ASP A 215 -0.84 -38.64 -10.21
C ASP A 215 -1.42 -38.20 -8.87
N THR A 216 -0.64 -38.30 -7.79
CA THR A 216 -1.06 -37.93 -6.43
C THR A 216 -0.33 -36.71 -5.89
N THR A 217 0.75 -36.27 -6.54
CA THR A 217 1.59 -35.15 -6.09
C THR A 217 1.29 -33.87 -6.85
N TYR A 218 0.64 -32.92 -6.17
CA TYR A 218 0.49 -31.54 -6.65
C TYR A 218 1.73 -30.71 -6.33
N VAL A 219 2.12 -29.89 -7.30
CA VAL A 219 3.28 -29.01 -7.21
C VAL A 219 2.94 -27.61 -7.72
N VAL A 220 3.74 -26.63 -7.28
CA VAL A 220 3.79 -25.30 -7.89
C VAL A 220 5.09 -25.21 -8.67
N ALA A 221 4.99 -24.93 -9.97
CA ALA A 221 6.14 -24.82 -10.87
C ALA A 221 6.24 -23.39 -11.41
N ILE A 222 7.29 -22.67 -11.04
CA ILE A 222 7.54 -21.28 -11.44
C ILE A 222 8.57 -21.28 -12.57
N PRO A 223 8.29 -20.68 -13.74
CA PRO A 223 9.27 -20.57 -14.82
C PRO A 223 10.53 -19.86 -14.34
N SER A 224 11.70 -20.49 -14.53
CA SER A 224 12.99 -19.95 -14.06
C SER A 224 13.30 -18.56 -14.63
N LYS A 225 12.89 -18.29 -15.88
CA LYS A 225 13.03 -16.99 -16.55
C LYS A 225 12.35 -15.83 -15.84
N LEU A 226 11.37 -16.11 -14.96
CA LEU A 226 10.70 -15.08 -14.17
C LEU A 226 11.39 -14.83 -12.82
N LEU A 227 12.30 -15.72 -12.41
CA LEU A 227 13.01 -15.65 -11.13
C LEU A 227 14.47 -15.18 -11.29
N ARG A 228 15.04 -15.36 -12.47
CA ARG A 228 16.38 -14.88 -12.81
C ARG A 228 16.25 -13.45 -13.36
N ASN A 229 16.87 -12.49 -12.69
CA ASN A 229 17.14 -11.16 -13.25
C ASN A 229 18.42 -11.23 -14.07
#